data_AF-A0A9P6DHZ5-F1
#
_entry.id   AF-A0A9P6DHZ5-F1
#
_cell.length_a   1.000
_cell.length_b   1.000
_cell.length_c   1.000
_cell.angle_alpha   90.00
_cell.angle_beta   90.00
_cell.angle_gamma   90.00
#
_symmetry.space_group_name_H-M   'P 1'
#
loop_
_entity.id
_entity.type
_entity.pdbx_description
1 polymer ?
#
loop_
_entity_poly.entity_id
_entity_poly.type
_entity_poly.pdbx_seq_one_letter_code
_entity_poly.pdbx_strand_id
1 'polypeptide(L)'
;LLWASTFFLNGIPNISAWTAALTAYLGQKAYEVPSTESLRKPFSKALQYFQLVQQRTDELTRNVVEAYRAAGGVCLVVEEMSRDRTATSHYFKEEDHKPSGNDEAPSPYLRSRCSLCFPSKPEKAPNKHFDSIQCLDACFQQVRCRGTAGDIEIELVRTCFVTPADIASAKNHVESRRGTKSTRAKASKGTDDLEAEDRVEPGLRVPDSVLDGCERSFLAANEHREKASTSVFADTGLMGMICRHDRVILMANVTSAGEKQYYAVALLEVLFRELPTWWRAGVLYDVGCNLHRSTVKVS
;
A
#
# COMPACT_ATOMS: atom_id res chain seq x y z
N LEU A 1 -5.63 1.68 35.46
CA LEU A 1 -4.25 2.09 35.11
C LEU A 1 -3.58 1.12 34.14
N LEU A 2 -3.55 -0.20 34.41
CA LEU A 2 -2.90 -1.19 33.54
C LEU A 2 -3.45 -1.21 32.08
N TRP A 3 -4.77 -1.14 31.90
CA TRP A 3 -5.39 -1.11 30.57
C TRP A 3 -5.06 0.16 29.78
N ALA A 4 -5.01 1.32 30.45
CA ALA A 4 -4.64 2.58 29.80
C ALA A 4 -3.17 2.56 29.34
N SER A 5 -2.25 2.07 30.18
CA SER A 5 -0.85 1.88 29.77
C SER A 5 -0.70 0.90 28.61
N THR A 6 -1.44 -0.21 28.60
CA THR A 6 -1.43 -1.16 27.48
C THR A 6 -2.03 -0.57 26.21
N PHE A 7 -3.08 0.25 26.32
CA PHE A 7 -3.66 0.98 25.19
C PHE A 7 -2.66 1.99 24.61
N PHE A 8 -1.97 2.78 25.44
CA PHE A 8 -0.94 3.71 24.97
C PHE A 8 0.30 3.01 24.37
N LEU A 9 0.63 1.81 24.85
CA LEU A 9 1.72 0.99 24.28
C LEU A 9 1.37 0.42 22.89
N ASN A 10 0.08 0.19 22.61
CA ASN A 10 -0.36 -0.42 21.35
C ASN A 10 -1.05 0.58 20.39
N GLY A 11 -1.29 1.81 20.84
CA GLY A 11 -1.90 2.86 20.04
C GLY A 11 -0.89 3.56 19.14
N ILE A 12 -1.36 4.08 18.00
CA ILE A 12 -0.55 4.98 17.17
C ILE A 12 -0.16 6.19 18.03
N PRO A 13 1.14 6.55 18.09
CA PRO A 13 1.60 7.63 18.96
C PRO A 13 0.94 8.95 18.59
N ASN A 14 0.02 9.40 19.42
CA ASN A 14 -0.57 10.74 19.31
C ASN A 14 0.42 11.75 19.90
N ILE A 15 1.37 12.19 19.08
CA ILE A 15 2.44 13.13 19.43
C ILE A 15 1.85 14.38 20.10
N SER A 16 0.74 14.91 19.58
CA SER A 16 0.08 16.10 20.12
C SER A 16 -0.47 15.87 21.53
N ALA A 17 -1.21 14.77 21.76
CA ALA A 17 -1.74 14.44 23.07
C ALA A 17 -0.63 14.14 24.07
N TRP A 18 0.40 13.40 23.66
CA TRP A 18 1.52 13.04 24.52
C TRP A 18 2.32 14.27 24.94
N THR A 19 2.66 15.15 23.99
CA THR A 19 3.40 16.39 24.31
C THR A 19 2.57 17.35 25.14
N ALA A 20 1.26 17.46 24.93
CA ALA A 20 0.38 18.23 25.80
C ALA A 20 0.35 17.68 27.23
N ALA A 21 0.24 16.36 27.40
CA ALA A 21 0.26 15.72 28.71
C ALA A 21 1.61 15.92 29.42
N LEU A 22 2.72 15.80 28.70
CA LEU A 22 4.06 16.04 29.25
C LEU A 22 4.24 17.49 29.69
N THR A 23 3.82 18.46 28.86
CA THR A 23 3.86 19.89 29.23
C THR A 23 3.05 20.16 30.49
N ALA A 24 1.84 19.60 30.61
CA ALA A 24 1.00 19.76 31.79
C ALA A 24 1.64 19.16 33.05
N TYR A 25 2.24 17.97 32.95
CA TYR A 25 2.95 17.33 34.05
C TYR A 25 4.18 18.13 34.50
N LEU A 26 4.98 18.63 33.57
CA LEU A 26 6.15 19.46 33.87
C LEU A 26 5.74 20.76 34.56
N GLY A 27 4.63 21.38 34.13
CA GLY A 27 4.06 22.55 34.78
C GLY A 27 3.65 22.29 36.24
N GLN A 28 3.08 21.12 36.56
CA GLN A 28 2.79 20.72 37.94
C GLN A 28 4.04 20.59 38.82
N LYS A 29 5.21 20.40 38.21
CA LYS A 29 6.51 20.30 38.88
C LYS A 29 7.30 21.62 38.86
N ALA A 30 6.65 22.73 38.49
CA ALA A 30 7.25 24.06 38.37
C ALA A 30 8.38 24.15 37.32
N TYR A 31 8.36 23.31 36.29
CA TYR A 31 9.21 23.49 35.12
C TYR A 31 8.49 24.32 34.06
N GLU A 32 9.16 25.33 33.52
CA GLU A 32 8.65 26.14 32.42
C GLU A 32 8.99 25.52 31.06
N VAL A 33 7.95 25.20 30.27
CA VAL A 33 8.10 24.78 28.87
C VAL A 33 7.63 25.96 28.01
N PRO A 34 8.50 26.57 27.18
CA PRO A 34 8.18 27.80 26.44
C PRO A 34 6.96 27.69 25.54
N SER A 35 6.72 26.52 24.96
CA SER A 35 5.49 26.21 24.21
C SER A 35 5.32 24.70 24.01
N THR A 36 4.09 24.22 23.82
CA THR A 36 3.83 22.82 23.45
C THR A 36 4.49 22.44 22.10
N GLU A 37 4.64 23.41 21.19
CA GLU A 37 5.35 23.21 19.91
C GLU A 37 6.86 22.93 20.10
N SER A 38 7.47 23.48 21.16
CA SER A 38 8.88 23.28 21.46
C SER A 38 9.23 21.81 21.73
N LEU A 39 8.27 21.02 22.24
CA LEU A 39 8.42 19.58 22.47
C LEU A 39 7.94 18.73 21.31
N ARG A 40 6.97 19.21 20.51
CA ARG A 40 6.37 18.44 19.42
C ARG A 40 7.38 18.05 18.34
N LYS A 41 8.16 19.01 17.84
CA LYS A 41 9.14 18.74 16.78
C LYS A 41 10.27 17.80 17.26
N PRO A 42 10.93 18.04 18.41
CA PRO A 42 11.97 17.12 18.91
C PRO A 42 11.43 15.73 19.21
N PHE A 43 10.25 15.61 19.84
CA PHE A 43 9.65 14.32 20.14
C PHE A 43 9.28 13.56 18.86
N SER A 44 8.70 14.24 17.87
CA SER A 44 8.40 13.65 16.55
C SER A 44 9.67 13.09 15.90
N LYS A 45 10.77 13.86 15.87
CA LYS A 45 12.06 13.39 15.34
C LYS A 45 12.61 12.19 16.12
N ALA A 46 12.60 12.26 17.45
CA ALA A 46 13.08 11.17 18.30
C ALA A 46 12.29 9.87 18.07
N LEU A 47 10.96 9.98 17.95
CA LEU A 47 10.07 8.86 17.65
C LEU A 47 10.36 8.27 16.26
N GLN A 48 10.58 9.11 15.24
CA GLN A 48 10.96 8.64 13.89
C GLN A 48 12.28 7.85 13.92
N TYR A 49 13.31 8.36 14.60
CA TYR A 49 14.58 7.63 14.76
C TYR A 49 14.40 6.32 15.53
N PHE A 50 13.60 6.33 16.59
CA PHE A 50 13.31 5.12 17.35
C PHE A 50 12.63 4.06 16.47
N GLN A 51 11.62 4.44 15.68
CA GLN A 51 10.96 3.55 14.73
C GLN A 51 11.94 3.01 13.68
N LEU A 52 12.84 3.84 13.17
CA LEU A 52 13.89 3.41 12.25
C LEU A 52 14.83 2.36 12.87
N VAL A 53 15.25 2.57 14.11
CA VAL A 53 16.11 1.62 14.85
C VAL A 53 15.37 0.30 15.09
N GLN A 54 14.09 0.34 15.46
CA GLN A 54 13.27 -0.87 15.59
C GLN A 54 13.20 -1.64 14.27
N GLN A 55 12.92 -0.96 13.16
CA GLN A 55 12.86 -1.59 11.84
C GLN A 55 14.20 -2.21 11.42
N ARG A 56 15.33 -1.52 11.65
CA ARG A 56 16.68 -2.04 11.41
C ARG A 56 17.00 -3.27 12.27
N THR A 57 16.58 -3.25 13.53
CA THR A 57 16.77 -4.38 14.45
C THR A 57 15.97 -5.61 14.01
N ASP A 58 14.72 -5.40 13.60
CA ASP A 58 13.85 -6.46 13.08
C ASP A 58 14.38 -7.06 11.77
N GLU A 59 15.03 -6.25 10.94
CA GLU A 59 15.71 -6.68 9.72
C GLU A 59 16.94 -7.54 10.05
N LEU A 60 17.84 -7.02 10.89
CA LEU A 60 19.05 -7.75 11.32
C LEU A 60 18.69 -9.10 11.93
N THR A 61 17.70 -9.11 12.83
CA THR A 61 17.21 -10.34 13.47
C THR A 61 16.71 -11.35 12.43
N ARG A 62 15.98 -10.89 11.41
CA ARG A 62 15.52 -11.74 10.33
C ARG A 62 16.66 -12.27 9.47
N ASN A 63 17.61 -11.43 9.08
CA ASN A 63 18.76 -11.84 8.29
C ASN A 63 19.57 -12.93 9.01
N VAL A 64 19.76 -12.79 10.33
CA VAL A 64 20.38 -13.82 11.16
C VAL A 64 19.57 -15.13 11.15
N VAL A 65 18.25 -15.04 11.30
CA VAL A 65 17.37 -16.23 11.27
C VAL A 65 17.38 -16.90 9.89
N GLU A 66 17.37 -16.14 8.80
CA GLU A 66 17.42 -16.67 7.43
C GLU A 66 18.78 -17.31 7.12
N ALA A 67 19.88 -16.66 7.50
CA ALA A 67 21.22 -17.23 7.37
C ALA A 67 21.36 -18.53 8.17
N TYR A 68 20.84 -18.57 9.40
CA TYR A 68 20.82 -19.77 10.22
C TYR A 68 20.02 -20.92 9.59
N ARG A 69 18.86 -20.62 9.00
CA ARG A 69 18.05 -21.59 8.26
C ARG A 69 18.77 -22.11 7.02
N ALA A 70 19.43 -21.24 6.26
CA ALA A 70 20.20 -21.60 5.08
C ALA A 70 21.42 -22.47 5.43
N ALA A 71 22.07 -22.19 6.56
CA ALA A 71 23.21 -22.95 7.08
C ALA A 71 22.83 -24.28 7.78
N GLY A 72 21.56 -24.71 7.70
CA GLY A 72 21.13 -25.99 8.27
C GLY A 72 21.21 -26.06 9.80
N GLY A 73 21.16 -24.93 10.50
CA GLY A 73 21.18 -24.89 11.95
C GLY A 73 22.56 -24.73 12.59
N VAL A 74 23.60 -24.41 11.82
CA VAL A 74 24.92 -24.06 12.36
C VAL A 74 25.02 -22.52 12.47
N CYS A 75 25.13 -22.02 13.69
CA CYS A 75 25.29 -20.58 13.94
C CYS A 75 26.75 -20.19 13.73
N LEU A 76 27.07 -19.68 12.53
CA LEU A 76 28.22 -18.80 12.37
C LEU A 76 27.78 -17.43 12.89
N VAL A 77 28.20 -17.05 14.09
CA VAL A 77 28.07 -15.67 14.55
C VAL A 77 28.95 -14.84 13.62
N VAL A 78 28.33 -14.19 12.63
CA VAL A 78 29.06 -13.40 11.64
C VAL A 78 29.48 -12.09 12.32
N GLU A 79 30.68 -12.07 12.91
CA GLU A 79 31.35 -10.88 13.47
C GLU A 79 31.41 -9.70 12.47
N GLU A 80 31.21 -9.95 11.17
CA GLU A 80 31.35 -8.96 10.10
C GLU A 80 30.14 -8.05 9.88
N MET A 81 28.94 -8.39 10.38
CA MET A 81 27.74 -7.52 10.20
C MET A 81 27.86 -6.16 10.91
N SER A 82 28.81 -6.02 11.85
CA SER A 82 29.08 -4.75 12.54
C SER A 82 30.00 -3.80 11.77
N ARG A 83 30.70 -4.25 10.73
CA ARG A 83 31.67 -3.43 9.97
C ARG A 83 31.16 -2.97 8.63
N ASP A 84 30.11 -3.60 8.11
CA ASP A 84 29.59 -3.25 6.81
C ASP A 84 28.57 -2.12 6.90
N ARG A 85 29.05 -0.88 6.72
CA ARG A 85 28.19 0.30 6.49
C ARG A 85 27.35 0.16 5.21
N THR A 86 27.61 -0.85 4.38
CA THR A 86 26.85 -1.21 3.19
C THR A 86 25.89 -2.39 3.38
N ALA A 87 25.77 -2.96 4.58
CA ALA A 87 24.68 -3.88 4.94
C ALA A 87 23.33 -3.14 5.12
N THR A 88 23.16 -2.04 4.40
CA THR A 88 21.87 -1.49 4.05
C THR A 88 21.18 -2.45 3.10
N SER A 89 20.18 -3.17 3.60
CA SER A 89 19.06 -3.67 2.78
C SER A 89 19.45 -4.51 1.56
N HIS A 90 19.39 -5.82 1.71
CA HIS A 90 19.34 -6.74 0.56
C HIS A 90 18.00 -6.68 -0.23
N TYR A 91 17.24 -5.58 -0.13
CA TYR A 91 15.94 -5.43 -0.79
C TYR A 91 15.75 -4.06 -1.48
N PHE A 92 16.82 -3.30 -1.73
CA PHE A 92 16.74 -1.91 -2.19
C PHE A 92 17.50 -1.59 -3.47
N LYS A 93 17.93 -2.57 -4.25
CA LYS A 93 18.28 -2.30 -5.66
C LYS A 93 17.04 -2.51 -6.53
N GLU A 94 16.89 -1.75 -7.62
CA GLU A 94 15.94 -2.07 -8.71
C GLU A 94 16.08 -3.54 -9.17
N GLU A 95 17.24 -4.13 -8.90
CA GLU A 95 17.55 -5.54 -9.14
C GLU A 95 16.90 -6.54 -8.16
N ASP A 96 16.42 -6.12 -6.98
CA ASP A 96 15.80 -7.01 -5.98
C ASP A 96 14.30 -7.26 -6.27
N HIS A 97 13.69 -6.41 -7.10
CA HIS A 97 12.40 -6.69 -7.76
C HIS A 97 12.60 -7.46 -9.09
N LYS A 98 13.82 -7.90 -9.42
CA LYS A 98 13.96 -8.91 -10.46
C LYS A 98 13.24 -10.16 -9.95
N PRO A 99 12.35 -10.76 -10.76
CA PRO A 99 11.75 -12.04 -10.39
C PRO A 99 12.90 -12.96 -10.00
N SER A 100 12.82 -13.51 -8.78
CA SER A 100 13.68 -14.64 -8.43
C SER A 100 13.54 -15.61 -9.58
N GLY A 101 14.63 -15.95 -10.29
CA GLY A 101 14.59 -16.85 -11.45
C GLY A 101 14.09 -18.27 -11.12
N ASN A 102 13.54 -18.46 -9.92
CA ASN A 102 12.90 -19.65 -9.43
C ASN A 102 11.37 -19.41 -9.36
N ASP A 103 10.68 -19.73 -10.45
CA ASP A 103 9.21 -19.67 -10.63
C ASP A 103 8.42 -20.64 -9.72
N GLU A 104 9.06 -21.18 -8.68
CA GLU A 104 8.49 -22.22 -7.81
C GLU A 104 7.87 -21.68 -6.52
N ALA A 105 8.28 -20.50 -6.03
CA ALA A 105 7.80 -19.96 -4.75
C ALA A 105 7.66 -18.42 -4.74
N PRO A 106 6.79 -17.87 -3.88
CA PRO A 106 6.70 -16.42 -3.66
C PRO A 106 8.04 -15.82 -3.23
N SER A 107 8.26 -14.57 -3.65
CA SER A 107 9.47 -13.84 -3.33
C SER A 107 9.71 -13.73 -1.81
N PRO A 108 10.97 -13.61 -1.37
CA PRO A 108 11.27 -13.37 0.04
C PRO A 108 10.52 -12.16 0.62
N TYR A 109 10.29 -11.13 -0.20
CA TYR A 109 9.49 -9.97 0.15
C TYR A 109 8.08 -10.37 0.62
N LEU A 110 7.30 -11.06 -0.22
CA LEU A 110 5.93 -11.46 0.11
C LEU A 110 5.88 -12.43 1.29
N ARG A 111 6.81 -13.39 1.35
CA ARG A 111 6.93 -14.35 2.47
C ARG A 111 7.13 -13.63 3.81
N SER A 112 7.88 -12.54 3.79
CA SER A 112 8.13 -11.72 4.98
C SER A 112 6.94 -10.85 5.40
N ARG A 113 6.01 -10.55 4.48
CA ARG A 113 4.78 -9.81 4.78
C ARG A 113 3.73 -10.70 5.42
N CYS A 114 3.57 -11.91 4.89
CA CYS A 114 2.62 -12.89 5.41
C CYS A 114 3.01 -14.31 5.02
N SER A 115 3.70 -15.03 5.91
CA SER A 115 4.11 -16.42 5.68
C SER A 115 2.93 -17.40 5.52
N LEU A 116 1.76 -17.04 6.04
CA LEU A 116 0.53 -17.83 5.89
C LEU A 116 -0.06 -17.70 4.48
N CYS A 117 -0.02 -16.51 3.88
CA CYS A 117 -0.44 -16.30 2.50
C CYS A 117 0.63 -16.74 1.50
N PHE A 118 1.90 -16.59 1.87
CA PHE A 118 3.04 -16.79 0.99
C PHE A 118 4.04 -17.73 1.72
N PRO A 119 3.78 -19.04 1.74
CA PRO A 119 4.73 -20.02 2.29
C PRO A 119 5.98 -20.14 1.40
N SER A 120 7.09 -20.54 2.01
CA SER A 120 8.35 -20.84 1.29
C SER A 120 8.28 -22.08 0.41
N LYS A 121 7.38 -23.00 0.74
CA LYS A 121 7.12 -24.23 -0.02
C LYS A 121 5.62 -24.32 -0.25
N PRO A 122 5.10 -23.67 -1.30
CA PRO A 122 3.69 -23.71 -1.58
C PRO A 122 3.30 -25.05 -2.22
N GLU A 123 2.16 -25.61 -1.80
CA GLU A 123 1.63 -26.83 -2.37
C GLU A 123 0.65 -26.51 -3.50
N LYS A 124 0.85 -27.14 -4.66
CA LYS A 124 -0.08 -27.06 -5.80
C LYS A 124 -1.28 -27.95 -5.51
N ALA A 125 -2.29 -27.42 -4.84
CA ALA A 125 -3.52 -28.14 -4.56
C ALA A 125 -4.46 -28.08 -5.78
N PRO A 126 -4.80 -29.21 -6.44
CA PRO A 126 -5.56 -29.22 -7.70
C PRO A 126 -6.98 -28.65 -7.57
N ASN A 127 -7.56 -28.68 -6.36
CA ASN A 127 -8.92 -28.22 -6.09
C ASN A 127 -9.00 -26.82 -5.45
N LYS A 128 -7.87 -26.10 -5.34
CA LYS A 128 -7.83 -24.78 -4.71
C LYS A 128 -8.08 -23.71 -5.76
N HIS A 129 -9.15 -22.92 -5.59
CA HIS A 129 -9.50 -21.85 -6.53
C HIS A 129 -8.48 -20.69 -6.52
N PHE A 130 -7.96 -20.35 -5.34
CA PHE A 130 -7.01 -19.26 -5.14
C PHE A 130 -5.98 -19.66 -4.08
N ASP A 131 -4.71 -19.40 -4.36
CA ASP A 131 -3.60 -19.65 -3.46
C ASP A 131 -3.53 -18.63 -2.32
N SER A 132 -3.87 -17.38 -2.61
CA SER A 132 -3.97 -16.29 -1.67
C SER A 132 -5.11 -15.33 -2.04
N ILE A 133 -5.61 -14.58 -1.05
CA ILE A 133 -6.66 -13.58 -1.24
C ILE A 133 -6.16 -12.23 -0.72
N GLN A 134 -6.26 -11.21 -1.56
CA GLN A 134 -5.93 -9.82 -1.26
C GLN A 134 -7.18 -8.95 -1.34
N CYS A 135 -7.22 -7.90 -0.53
CA CYS A 135 -8.24 -6.86 -0.57
C CYS A 135 -7.56 -5.54 -0.94
N LEU A 136 -8.17 -4.80 -1.85
CA LEU A 136 -7.74 -3.49 -2.32
C LEU A 136 -8.75 -2.45 -1.87
N ASP A 137 -8.25 -1.31 -1.38
CA ASP A 137 -9.07 -0.16 -1.02
C ASP A 137 -8.24 1.14 -1.04
N ALA A 138 -8.91 2.27 -1.27
CA ALA A 138 -8.34 3.60 -1.21
C ALA A 138 -8.87 4.42 -0.03
N CYS A 139 -7.94 4.84 0.85
CA CYS A 139 -8.21 5.70 1.97
C CYS A 139 -7.80 7.15 1.70
N PHE A 140 -8.77 8.01 1.38
CA PHE A 140 -8.59 9.47 1.21
C PHE A 140 -8.65 10.27 2.51
N GLN A 141 -8.75 9.62 3.67
CA GLN A 141 -8.62 10.31 4.97
C GLN A 141 -7.15 10.53 5.35
N GLN A 142 -6.23 9.78 4.73
CA GLN A 142 -4.79 9.87 4.98
C GLN A 142 -4.16 10.79 3.95
N VAL A 143 -4.11 12.08 4.28
CA VAL A 143 -3.53 13.13 3.44
C VAL A 143 -2.21 13.61 4.01
N ARG A 144 -1.29 13.98 3.12
CA ARG A 144 -0.02 14.60 3.51
C ARG A 144 0.04 16.01 2.97
N CYS A 145 0.13 17.00 3.86
CA CYS A 145 0.34 18.39 3.45
C CYS A 145 1.64 18.53 2.68
N ARG A 146 1.68 19.43 1.69
CA ARG A 146 2.96 19.88 1.13
C ARG A 146 3.75 20.56 2.26
N GLY A 147 4.91 20.02 2.58
CA GLY A 147 5.79 20.63 3.56
C GLY A 147 6.29 22.00 3.08
N THR A 148 6.42 22.95 3.99
CA THR A 148 7.06 24.25 3.73
C THR A 148 8.59 24.19 3.84
N ALA A 149 9.16 23.14 4.44
CA ALA A 149 10.58 22.75 4.39
C ALA A 149 10.83 21.45 5.19
N GLY A 150 11.63 20.52 4.64
CA GLY A 150 12.59 19.72 5.42
C GLY A 150 12.09 18.57 6.30
N ASP A 151 11.14 17.74 5.83
CA ASP A 151 11.04 16.39 6.40
C ASP A 151 12.29 15.60 5.98
N ILE A 152 12.89 14.89 6.93
CA ILE A 152 14.02 14.01 6.64
C ILE A 152 13.49 12.87 5.78
N GLU A 153 14.08 12.68 4.61
CA GLU A 153 13.78 11.52 3.77
C GLU A 153 14.38 10.29 4.44
N ILE A 154 13.54 9.58 5.20
CA ILE A 154 13.93 8.33 5.83
C ILE A 154 13.62 7.22 4.84
N GLU A 155 14.67 6.67 4.23
CA GLU A 155 14.55 5.49 3.39
C GLU A 155 14.27 4.27 4.27
N LEU A 156 13.01 3.83 4.24
CA LEU A 156 12.58 2.65 5.00
C LEU A 156 13.02 1.39 4.27
N VAL A 157 13.97 0.69 4.86
CA VAL A 157 14.59 -0.57 4.39
C VAL A 157 13.61 -1.65 3.91
N ARG A 158 12.37 -1.63 4.39
CA ARG A 158 11.33 -2.57 3.97
C ARG A 158 10.04 -1.82 3.74
N THR A 159 10.10 -0.86 2.84
CA THR A 159 8.91 -0.18 2.34
C THR A 159 7.91 -1.19 1.79
N CYS A 160 6.62 -0.97 2.06
CA CYS A 160 5.56 -1.64 1.32
C CYS A 160 4.99 -0.72 0.24
N PHE A 161 5.57 0.46 0.06
CA PHE A 161 5.16 1.38 -0.99
C PHE A 161 5.74 0.94 -2.33
N VAL A 162 4.87 0.84 -3.33
CA VAL A 162 5.29 0.68 -4.72
C VAL A 162 6.05 1.92 -5.19
N THR A 163 6.97 1.74 -6.12
CA THR A 163 7.81 2.84 -6.57
C THR A 163 7.02 3.82 -7.45
N PRO A 164 7.44 5.09 -7.54
CA PRO A 164 6.87 6.03 -8.51
C PRO A 164 6.97 5.53 -9.96
N ALA A 165 8.02 4.76 -10.28
CA ALA A 165 8.21 4.16 -11.60
C ALA A 165 7.16 3.09 -11.90
N ASP A 166 6.85 2.20 -10.95
CA ASP A 166 5.78 1.20 -11.10
C ASP A 166 4.42 1.89 -11.30
N ILE A 167 4.13 2.96 -10.54
CA ILE A 167 2.90 3.74 -10.69
C ILE A 167 2.84 4.40 -12.09
N ALA A 168 3.95 4.96 -12.57
CA ALA A 168 4.00 5.58 -13.89
C ALA A 168 3.82 4.55 -15.02
N SER A 169 4.41 3.36 -14.89
CA SER A 169 4.21 2.23 -15.79
C SER A 169 2.74 1.82 -15.88
N ALA A 170 2.11 1.56 -14.73
CA ALA A 170 0.70 1.19 -14.66
C ALA A 170 -0.22 2.29 -15.22
N LYS A 171 0.12 3.56 -14.97
CA LYS A 171 -0.61 4.71 -15.54
C LYS A 171 -0.55 4.68 -17.07
N ASN A 172 0.63 4.53 -17.66
CA ASN A 172 0.79 4.46 -19.11
C ASN A 172 0.05 3.24 -19.68
N HIS A 173 0.08 2.11 -18.98
CA HIS A 173 -0.67 0.91 -19.35
C HIS A 173 -2.18 1.16 -19.42
N VAL A 174 -2.77 1.76 -18.38
CA VAL A 174 -4.21 2.06 -18.33
C VAL A 174 -4.59 3.14 -19.35
N GLU A 175 -3.80 4.21 -19.47
CA GLU A 175 -4.09 5.32 -20.38
C GLU A 175 -3.99 4.90 -21.85
N SER A 176 -3.02 4.06 -22.22
CA SER A 176 -2.88 3.54 -23.59
C SER A 176 -4.06 2.64 -24.02
N ARG A 177 -4.70 1.95 -23.06
CA ARG A 177 -5.82 1.03 -23.33
C ARG A 177 -7.17 1.70 -23.34
N ARG A 178 -7.33 2.82 -22.63
CA ARG A 178 -8.59 3.58 -22.58
C ARG A 178 -8.96 4.27 -23.90
N GLY A 179 -8.06 4.29 -24.88
CA GLY A 179 -8.25 5.01 -26.14
C GLY A 179 -8.26 6.52 -25.94
N THR A 180 -7.91 7.29 -26.97
CA THR A 180 -8.20 8.72 -26.98
C THR A 180 -9.70 8.85 -26.76
N LYS A 181 -10.14 9.66 -25.77
CA LYS A 181 -11.56 9.96 -25.58
C LYS A 181 -12.13 10.39 -26.93
N SER A 182 -12.74 9.46 -27.66
CA SER A 182 -13.74 9.81 -28.66
C SER A 182 -14.73 10.64 -27.85
N THR A 183 -14.97 11.85 -28.32
CA THR A 183 -16.01 12.74 -27.85
C THR A 183 -17.35 12.01 -27.88
N ARG A 184 -17.63 11.15 -26.89
CA ARG A 184 -18.98 10.70 -26.60
C ARG A 184 -19.65 11.91 -25.96
N ALA A 185 -20.28 12.68 -26.84
CA ALA A 185 -21.14 13.78 -26.49
C ALA A 185 -22.01 13.40 -25.29
N LYS A 186 -22.20 14.34 -24.38
CA LYS A 186 -23.34 14.35 -23.46
C LYS A 186 -24.62 14.02 -24.26
N ALA A 187 -25.07 12.77 -24.20
CA ALA A 187 -26.39 12.38 -24.66
C ALA A 187 -27.23 12.13 -23.39
N SER A 188 -28.21 13.02 -23.18
CA SER A 188 -29.42 12.89 -22.35
C SER A 188 -29.23 12.32 -20.95
N LYS A 189 -29.14 13.12 -19.88
CA LYS A 189 -30.28 13.86 -19.29
C LYS A 189 -31.66 13.36 -19.75
N GLY A 190 -32.13 12.31 -19.09
CA GLY A 190 -33.54 12.00 -18.85
C GLY A 190 -34.41 11.70 -20.07
N THR A 191 -34.42 10.45 -20.52
CA THR A 191 -35.66 9.79 -20.96
C THR A 191 -35.61 8.33 -20.53
N ASP A 192 -36.75 7.86 -20.05
CA ASP A 192 -37.04 6.51 -19.57
C ASP A 192 -37.33 5.60 -20.77
N ASP A 193 -36.41 5.58 -21.75
CA ASP A 193 -36.59 4.83 -23.00
C ASP A 193 -36.02 3.42 -22.83
N LEU A 194 -36.91 2.52 -22.44
CA LEU A 194 -36.79 1.06 -22.59
C LEU A 194 -36.66 0.75 -24.09
N GLU A 195 -35.45 0.46 -24.60
CA GLU A 195 -35.15 -0.34 -25.82
C GLU A 195 -33.72 -0.16 -26.39
N ALA A 196 -32.74 0.34 -25.61
CA ALA A 196 -31.34 0.10 -25.97
C ALA A 196 -30.98 -1.35 -25.56
N GLU A 197 -30.74 -2.24 -26.53
CA GLU A 197 -30.19 -3.57 -26.23
C GLU A 197 -28.96 -3.44 -25.34
N ASP A 198 -28.96 -4.13 -24.20
CA ASP A 198 -27.87 -4.09 -23.22
C ASP A 198 -26.64 -4.79 -23.80
N ARG A 199 -25.71 -4.00 -24.32
CA ARG A 199 -24.54 -4.49 -25.03
C ARG A 199 -23.49 -4.95 -24.03
N VAL A 200 -22.77 -6.01 -24.39
CA VAL A 200 -21.54 -6.40 -23.71
C VAL A 200 -20.39 -5.87 -24.56
N GLU A 201 -19.63 -4.90 -24.05
CA GLU A 201 -18.41 -4.40 -24.73
C GLU A 201 -17.48 -5.59 -25.08
N PRO A 202 -16.85 -5.60 -26.28
CA PRO A 202 -15.96 -6.68 -26.70
C PRO A 202 -14.85 -6.96 -25.68
N GLY A 203 -14.78 -8.21 -25.22
CA GLY A 203 -13.81 -8.64 -24.21
C GLY A 203 -14.28 -8.51 -22.77
N LEU A 204 -15.45 -7.91 -22.50
CA LEU A 204 -16.11 -7.95 -21.20
C LEU A 204 -17.04 -9.16 -21.08
N ARG A 205 -17.34 -9.55 -19.84
CA ARG A 205 -18.28 -10.64 -19.51
C ARG A 205 -19.58 -10.14 -18.89
N VAL A 206 -19.66 -8.83 -18.67
CA VAL A 206 -20.73 -8.17 -17.92
C VAL A 206 -21.31 -7.10 -18.85
N PRO A 207 -22.64 -6.98 -18.96
CA PRO A 207 -23.29 -5.95 -19.78
C PRO A 207 -23.01 -4.52 -19.29
N ASP A 208 -23.10 -3.57 -20.21
CA ASP A 208 -22.84 -2.16 -19.96
C ASP A 208 -23.79 -1.59 -18.89
N SER A 209 -25.05 -2.01 -18.87
CA SER A 209 -26.03 -1.54 -17.87
C SER A 209 -25.59 -1.82 -16.42
N VAL A 210 -24.95 -2.96 -16.19
CA VAL A 210 -24.47 -3.40 -14.88
C VAL A 210 -23.21 -2.62 -14.49
N LEU A 211 -22.30 -2.38 -15.45
CA LEU A 211 -21.09 -1.59 -15.22
C LEU A 211 -21.44 -0.12 -14.94
N ASP A 212 -22.32 0.47 -15.73
CA ASP A 212 -22.79 1.84 -15.56
C ASP A 212 -23.65 1.97 -14.28
N GLY A 213 -24.40 0.93 -13.91
CA GLY A 213 -25.09 0.84 -12.62
C GLY A 213 -24.12 0.82 -11.43
N CYS A 214 -23.03 0.03 -11.53
CA CYS A 214 -21.96 -0.03 -10.54
C CYS A 214 -21.25 1.33 -10.40
N GLU A 215 -20.88 1.95 -11.53
CA GLU A 215 -20.24 3.27 -11.55
C GLU A 215 -21.12 4.35 -10.91
N ARG A 216 -22.42 4.39 -11.26
CA ARG A 216 -23.37 5.33 -10.65
C ARG A 216 -23.52 5.12 -9.15
N SER A 217 -23.60 3.86 -8.70
CA SER A 217 -23.71 3.52 -7.28
C SER A 217 -22.46 3.96 -6.50
N PHE A 218 -21.28 3.76 -7.09
CA PHE A 218 -20.02 4.22 -6.52
C PHE A 218 -19.92 5.75 -6.47
N LEU A 219 -20.27 6.45 -7.56
CA LEU A 219 -20.25 7.91 -7.60
C LEU A 219 -21.23 8.51 -6.58
N ALA A 220 -22.44 7.96 -6.46
CA ALA A 220 -23.42 8.41 -5.48
C ALA A 220 -22.94 8.20 -4.03
N ALA A 221 -22.30 7.06 -3.74
CA ALA A 221 -21.75 6.79 -2.41
C ALA A 221 -20.58 7.73 -2.05
N ASN A 222 -19.84 8.21 -3.06
CA ASN A 222 -18.64 9.03 -2.88
C ASN A 222 -18.87 10.54 -3.10
N GLU A 223 -20.10 10.97 -3.44
CA GLU A 223 -20.45 12.38 -3.71
C GLU A 223 -20.26 13.28 -2.48
N HIS A 224 -20.51 12.73 -1.29
CA HIS A 224 -20.36 13.43 -0.02
C HIS A 224 -18.92 13.46 0.52
N ARG A 225 -17.96 12.80 -0.15
CA ARG A 225 -16.57 12.76 0.32
C ARG A 225 -15.83 14.00 -0.17
N GLU A 226 -15.48 14.90 0.75
CA GLU A 226 -14.64 16.06 0.45
C GLU A 226 -13.30 15.59 -0.14
N LYS A 227 -13.06 15.97 -1.39
CA LYS A 227 -11.82 15.62 -2.09
C LYS A 227 -10.71 16.53 -1.59
N ALA A 228 -9.65 15.94 -1.06
CA ALA A 228 -8.47 16.67 -0.64
C ALA A 228 -7.90 17.52 -1.81
N SER A 229 -7.67 18.80 -1.55
CA SER A 229 -7.12 19.70 -2.57
C SER A 229 -5.66 19.37 -2.87
N THR A 230 -5.35 19.12 -4.13
CA THR A 230 -3.98 18.93 -4.61
C THR A 230 -3.15 20.21 -4.57
N SER A 231 -3.70 21.37 -4.18
CA SER A 231 -2.91 22.60 -3.95
C SER A 231 -2.23 22.60 -2.58
N VAL A 232 -2.90 22.02 -1.57
CA VAL A 232 -2.45 22.00 -0.16
C VAL A 232 -1.76 20.68 0.18
N PHE A 233 -2.22 19.57 -0.40
CA PHE A 233 -1.73 18.23 -0.10
C PHE A 233 -0.82 17.69 -1.20
N ALA A 234 0.32 17.12 -0.81
CA ALA A 234 1.23 16.37 -1.67
C ALA A 234 0.64 15.00 -2.01
N ASP A 235 0.08 14.33 -0.99
CA ASP A 235 -0.64 13.07 -1.15
C ASP A 235 -2.09 13.29 -0.68
N THR A 236 -3.03 12.90 -1.52
CA THR A 236 -4.48 13.04 -1.33
C THR A 236 -5.14 11.79 -0.75
N GLY A 237 -4.38 10.71 -0.57
CA GLY A 237 -4.84 9.44 -0.01
C GLY A 237 -3.79 8.35 -0.06
N LEU A 238 -4.14 7.16 0.42
CA LEU A 238 -3.37 5.93 0.25
C LEU A 238 -4.21 4.87 -0.48
N MET A 239 -3.59 4.14 -1.41
CA MET A 239 -4.12 2.89 -1.94
C MET A 239 -3.43 1.74 -1.22
N GLY A 240 -4.19 0.81 -0.65
CA GLY A 240 -3.66 -0.31 0.12
C GLY A 240 -4.02 -1.66 -0.49
N MET A 241 -3.10 -2.61 -0.38
CA MET A 241 -3.35 -4.04 -0.59
C MET A 241 -3.08 -4.77 0.72
N ILE A 242 -4.11 -5.39 1.28
CA ILE A 242 -4.02 -6.20 2.49
C ILE A 242 -4.39 -7.65 2.19
N CYS A 243 -3.85 -8.61 2.96
CA CYS A 243 -4.31 -9.99 2.88
C CYS A 243 -5.41 -10.28 3.92
N ARG A 244 -6.07 -11.43 3.79
CA ARG A 244 -7.08 -11.93 4.75
C ARG A 244 -6.61 -12.10 6.21
N HIS A 245 -5.30 -12.00 6.47
CA HIS A 245 -4.72 -12.07 7.81
C HIS A 245 -4.39 -10.67 8.37
N ASP A 246 -5.00 -9.63 7.80
CA ASP A 246 -4.82 -8.22 8.19
C ASP A 246 -3.35 -7.77 8.14
N ARG A 247 -2.62 -8.29 7.13
CA ARG A 247 -1.24 -7.86 6.85
C ARG A 247 -1.21 -7.02 5.59
N VAL A 248 -0.61 -5.84 5.70
CA VAL A 248 -0.30 -4.97 4.56
C VAL A 248 0.73 -5.66 3.68
N ILE A 249 0.41 -5.81 2.41
CA ILE A 249 1.25 -6.43 1.39
C ILE A 249 1.96 -5.35 0.57
N LEU A 250 1.18 -4.42 0.01
CA LEU A 250 1.67 -3.28 -0.78
C LEU A 250 0.81 -2.04 -0.51
N MET A 251 1.37 -0.85 -0.72
CA MET A 251 0.70 0.44 -0.63
C MET A 251 1.16 1.37 -1.74
N ALA A 252 0.38 2.39 -2.07
CA ALA A 252 0.78 3.48 -2.95
C ALA A 252 0.27 4.82 -2.40
N ASN A 253 1.10 5.85 -2.52
CA ASN A 253 0.65 7.22 -2.27
C ASN A 253 -0.24 7.67 -3.43
N VAL A 254 -1.45 8.10 -3.12
CA VAL A 254 -2.34 8.72 -4.09
C VAL A 254 -1.97 10.21 -4.17
N THR A 255 -1.50 10.64 -5.32
CA THR A 255 -0.99 12.00 -5.56
C THR A 255 -1.87 12.80 -6.52
N SER A 256 -2.92 12.17 -7.05
CA SER A 256 -3.84 12.76 -8.00
C SER A 256 -5.23 12.94 -7.37
N ALA A 257 -6.05 13.80 -7.96
CA ALA A 257 -7.43 13.95 -7.53
C ALA A 257 -8.24 12.67 -7.85
N GLY A 258 -8.74 12.02 -6.81
CA GLY A 258 -9.62 10.84 -6.88
C GLY A 258 -8.91 9.49 -6.99
N GLU A 259 -9.70 8.43 -6.84
CA GLU A 259 -9.27 7.04 -7.00
C GLU A 259 -9.07 6.71 -8.48
N LYS A 260 -7.82 6.82 -8.93
CA LYS A 260 -7.49 6.39 -10.29
C LYS A 260 -7.11 4.92 -10.27
N GLN A 261 -7.73 4.16 -11.17
CA GLN A 261 -7.57 2.71 -11.22
C GLN A 261 -6.12 2.26 -11.49
N TYR A 262 -5.26 3.12 -12.06
CA TYR A 262 -3.86 2.77 -12.23
C TYR A 262 -3.13 2.53 -10.91
N TYR A 263 -3.61 3.03 -9.76
CA TYR A 263 -3.05 2.67 -8.46
C TYR A 263 -3.34 1.20 -8.13
N ALA A 264 -4.57 0.75 -8.34
CA ALA A 264 -4.93 -0.66 -8.21
C ALA A 264 -4.11 -1.55 -9.15
N VAL A 265 -3.97 -1.14 -10.41
CA VAL A 265 -3.17 -1.86 -11.42
C VAL A 265 -1.70 -1.92 -10.99
N ALA A 266 -1.11 -0.83 -10.51
CA ALA A 266 0.27 -0.82 -10.03
C ALA A 266 0.50 -1.81 -8.89
N LEU A 267 -0.40 -1.88 -7.89
CA LEU A 267 -0.29 -2.85 -6.81
C LEU A 267 -0.40 -4.30 -7.32
N LEU A 268 -1.25 -4.55 -8.32
CA LEU A 268 -1.40 -5.87 -8.93
C LEU A 268 -0.17 -6.27 -9.75
N GLU A 269 0.35 -5.37 -10.59
CA GLU A 269 1.56 -5.63 -11.40
C GLU A 269 2.75 -5.99 -10.51
N VAL A 270 2.96 -5.23 -9.43
CA VAL A 270 4.02 -5.54 -8.46
C VAL A 270 3.74 -6.85 -7.74
N LEU A 271 2.50 -7.12 -7.31
CA LEU A 271 2.15 -8.41 -6.68
C LEU A 271 2.50 -9.60 -7.58
N PHE A 272 2.11 -9.56 -8.86
CA PHE A 272 2.33 -10.67 -9.79
C PHE A 272 3.80 -10.80 -10.23
N ARG A 273 4.60 -9.73 -10.19
CA ARG A 273 6.06 -9.79 -10.38
C ARG A 273 6.75 -10.59 -9.26
N GLU A 274 6.17 -10.56 -8.06
CA GLU A 274 6.71 -11.21 -6.86
C GLU A 274 6.16 -12.64 -6.63
N LEU A 275 5.23 -13.09 -7.49
CA LEU A 275 4.57 -14.39 -7.38
C LEU A 275 5.00 -15.35 -8.50
N PRO A 276 4.95 -16.67 -8.25
CA PRO A 276 5.09 -17.68 -9.29
C PRO A 276 4.07 -17.52 -10.42
N THR A 277 4.46 -17.86 -11.64
CA THR A 277 3.59 -17.80 -12.84
C THR A 277 2.32 -18.64 -12.74
N TRP A 278 2.34 -19.73 -11.96
CA TRP A 278 1.19 -20.59 -11.73
C TRP A 278 0.28 -20.14 -10.58
N TRP A 279 0.68 -19.12 -9.81
CA TRP A 279 0.00 -18.69 -8.60
C TRP A 279 -1.35 -18.04 -8.90
N ARG A 280 -2.39 -18.45 -8.18
CA ARG A 280 -3.75 -17.92 -8.35
C ARG A 280 -4.11 -16.96 -7.22
N ALA A 281 -3.96 -15.66 -7.44
CA ALA A 281 -4.37 -14.63 -6.49
C ALA A 281 -5.85 -14.26 -6.69
N GLY A 282 -6.65 -14.31 -5.62
CA GLY A 282 -8.00 -13.74 -5.59
C GLY A 282 -7.96 -12.31 -5.06
N VAL A 283 -8.63 -11.38 -5.73
CA VAL A 283 -8.58 -9.96 -5.35
C VAL A 283 -10.00 -9.44 -5.12
N LEU A 284 -10.23 -8.91 -3.92
CA LEU A 284 -11.45 -8.21 -3.54
C LEU A 284 -11.21 -6.72 -3.70
N TYR A 285 -12.02 -6.07 -4.52
CA TYR A 285 -11.94 -4.63 -4.76
C TYR A 285 -13.36 -4.12 -5.01
N ASP A 286 -13.80 -3.15 -4.22
CA ASP A 286 -15.16 -2.58 -4.23
C ASP A 286 -15.51 -1.91 -5.58
N VAL A 287 -14.52 -1.38 -6.29
CA VAL A 287 -14.67 -0.86 -7.67
C VAL A 287 -14.12 -1.82 -8.73
N GLY A 288 -13.97 -3.11 -8.39
CA GLY A 288 -13.45 -4.14 -9.29
C GLY A 288 -14.27 -4.33 -10.57
N CYS A 289 -15.58 -4.05 -10.52
CA CYS A 289 -16.48 -4.07 -11.67
C CYS A 289 -15.94 -3.21 -12.84
N ASN A 290 -15.35 -2.04 -12.53
CA ASN A 290 -14.82 -1.11 -13.53
C ASN A 290 -13.33 -1.31 -13.83
N LEU A 291 -12.65 -2.19 -13.08
CA LEU A 291 -11.23 -2.47 -13.31
C LEU A 291 -11.04 -3.19 -14.64
N HIS A 292 -11.83 -4.25 -14.88
CA HIS A 292 -11.77 -5.03 -16.12
C HIS A 292 -12.00 -4.14 -17.35
N ARG A 293 -13.00 -3.26 -17.28
CA ARG A 293 -13.33 -2.25 -18.31
C ARG A 293 -12.16 -1.33 -18.67
N SER A 294 -11.26 -1.03 -17.73
CA SER A 294 -10.13 -0.13 -17.99
C SER A 294 -8.82 -0.82 -18.36
N THR A 295 -8.73 -2.12 -18.17
CA THR A 295 -7.63 -2.96 -18.65
C THR A 295 -7.94 -3.65 -19.98
N VAL A 296 -9.19 -3.74 -20.41
CA VAL A 296 -9.56 -4.32 -21.70
C VAL A 296 -9.69 -3.20 -22.73
N LYS A 297 -9.07 -3.41 -23.90
CA LYS A 297 -9.15 -2.46 -25.02
C LYS A 297 -10.52 -2.59 -25.66
N VAL A 298 -11.36 -1.56 -25.56
CA VAL A 298 -12.54 -1.42 -26.40
C VAL A 298 -12.04 -0.96 -27.78
N SER A 299 -11.92 -1.91 -28.70
CA SER A 299 -11.68 -1.63 -30.12
C SER A 299 -13.00 -1.30 -30.82
#